data_AF-A0A2K9P4I9-F1
#
_entry.id   AF-A0A2K9P4I9-F1
#
_cell.length_a   1.000
_cell.length_b   1.000
_cell.length_c   1.000
_cell.angle_alpha   90.00
_cell.angle_beta   90.00
_cell.angle_gamma   90.00
#
_symmetry.space_group_name_H-M   'P 1'
#
loop_
_entity.id
_entity.type
_entity.pdbx_description
1 polymer ?
#
loop_
_entity_poly.entity_id
_entity_poly.type
_entity_poly.pdbx_seq_one_letter_code
_entity_poly.pdbx_strand_id
1 'polypeptide(L)'
;MQVGIIRKIIGCALAILLVLGIVPVGLLYFTTPVVAEGRVVKISPGAETFVYSDAKNKNKSRLDEDNLLVGNYWNTYFRFDLSAIGNAKKSDISQAKLRLAVIWDGRNEPDETDCSFNVSYLDNNNWGDNMTWSTKPGGEEQYLCTAAGNGSDSILEIDLSEFIRKAVGNDEKVFTLKLSPSVSNTAPVQIASTRYSDPSYRPYLKILVGDAVDTDTKTLNKSYLDTNGYVSKAEPNTNSNELLYKNNGRLAVDNGSAVYLKFNIEPKNILGAVEDARIFLRPIGKSVNTKIDIYYLENDGWNSGELSYNNRPEGELSLIKSYNGLEVSGGFSVDVTDLVYKLVKSGKYTASFLIDGTQTDPASTDSLELYSSYSHEFAPSLSVSVTDDKNMTAIREAIMELKGNNSSFDNVTSDLPSSYIAENGERVTIKWDFNDNYSLGNILGFRKSVITNSGQINPPAFFEDAKTIQAKAILSSGSRTLERFVTMTIQPEFGVPNRLQILKDAVLGD
;
A
#
# COMPACT_ATOMS: atom_id res chain seq x y z
N MET A 1 22.47 -61.59 4.93
CA MET A 1 22.32 -62.32 6.21
C MET A 1 23.05 -61.67 7.39
N GLN A 2 24.18 -60.98 7.20
CA GLN A 2 24.98 -60.40 8.30
C GLN A 2 24.41 -59.12 8.98
N VAL A 3 23.65 -58.26 8.28
CA VAL A 3 23.11 -57.01 8.85
C VAL A 3 22.03 -57.27 9.93
N GLY A 4 21.24 -58.33 9.77
CA GLY A 4 20.20 -58.71 10.74
C GLY A 4 20.77 -59.27 12.04
N ILE A 5 21.94 -59.93 11.98
CA ILE A 5 22.65 -60.46 13.15
C ILE A 5 23.28 -59.31 13.94
N ILE A 6 23.89 -58.34 13.26
CA ILE A 6 24.49 -57.15 13.89
C ILE A 6 23.44 -56.31 14.62
N ARG A 7 22.27 -56.08 14.03
CA ARG A 7 21.17 -55.35 14.71
C ARG A 7 20.65 -56.07 15.96
N LYS A 8 20.57 -57.41 15.93
CA LYS A 8 20.17 -58.19 17.11
C LYS A 8 21.23 -58.17 18.21
N ILE A 9 22.52 -58.19 17.85
CA ILE A 9 23.62 -58.07 18.81
C ILE A 9 23.62 -56.68 19.46
N ILE A 10 23.44 -55.61 18.68
CA ILE A 10 23.35 -54.22 19.20
C ILE A 10 22.10 -54.05 20.09
N GLY A 11 20.97 -54.63 19.69
CA GLY A 11 19.74 -54.62 20.49
C GLY A 11 19.89 -55.35 21.84
N CYS A 12 20.53 -56.52 21.85
CA CYS A 12 20.83 -57.24 23.10
C CYS A 12 21.83 -56.49 23.99
N ALA A 13 22.85 -55.85 23.40
CA ALA A 13 23.82 -55.05 24.16
C ALA A 13 23.18 -53.82 24.83
N LEU A 14 22.27 -53.12 24.13
CA LEU A 14 21.52 -52.00 24.68
C LEU A 14 20.55 -52.42 25.79
N ALA A 15 19.89 -53.57 25.63
CA ALA A 15 19.00 -54.11 26.67
C ALA A 15 19.77 -54.49 27.95
N ILE A 16 20.96 -55.09 27.81
CA ILE A 16 21.83 -55.43 28.94
C ILE A 16 22.35 -54.18 29.66
N LEU A 17 22.70 -53.13 28.92
CA LEU A 17 23.14 -51.84 29.50
C LEU A 17 22.01 -51.11 30.25
N LEU A 18 20.77 -51.21 29.76
CA LEU A 18 19.58 -50.67 30.43
C LEU A 18 19.27 -51.42 31.74
N VAL A 19 19.41 -52.75 31.76
CA VAL A 19 19.21 -53.57 32.99
C VAL A 19 20.29 -53.30 34.03
N LEU A 20 21.51 -52.96 33.60
CA LEU A 20 22.63 -52.64 34.49
C LEU A 20 22.64 -51.17 34.98
N GLY A 21 21.70 -50.33 34.53
CA GLY A 21 21.63 -48.92 34.94
C GLY A 21 22.79 -48.05 34.47
N ILE A 22 23.57 -48.52 33.48
CA ILE A 22 24.71 -47.79 32.92
C ILE A 22 24.27 -47.25 31.56
N VAL A 23 23.75 -46.03 31.53
CA VAL A 23 23.62 -45.27 30.27
C VAL A 23 24.95 -44.55 30.03
N PRO A 24 25.74 -44.92 29.01
CA PRO A 24 26.94 -44.18 28.67
C PRO A 24 26.50 -42.85 28.04
N VAL A 25 26.63 -41.76 28.80
CA VAL A 25 26.26 -40.39 28.41
C VAL A 25 27.07 -39.87 27.18
N GLY A 26 28.03 -40.64 26.66
CA GLY A 26 28.91 -40.24 25.56
C GLY A 26 28.58 -40.77 24.16
N LEU A 27 27.54 -41.60 23.96
CA LEU A 27 27.29 -42.26 22.66
C LEU A 27 26.08 -41.74 21.87
N LEU A 28 25.42 -40.68 22.36
CA LEU A 28 24.36 -39.95 21.66
C LEU A 28 24.81 -38.53 21.27
N TYR A 29 26.04 -38.39 20.77
CA TYR A 29 26.38 -37.23 19.93
C TYR A 29 26.02 -37.58 18.49
N PHE A 30 24.73 -37.53 18.17
CA PHE A 30 24.36 -37.16 16.82
C PHE A 30 24.72 -35.68 16.70
N THR A 31 25.83 -35.38 16.03
CA THR A 31 26.03 -34.05 15.47
C THR A 31 24.92 -33.87 14.44
N THR A 32 23.75 -33.38 14.85
CA THR A 32 22.90 -32.64 13.92
C THR A 32 23.83 -31.55 13.37
N PRO A 33 24.19 -31.55 12.07
CA PRO A 33 24.88 -30.40 11.53
C PRO A 33 24.01 -29.20 11.92
N VAL A 34 24.59 -28.24 12.63
CA VAL A 34 23.97 -26.93 12.78
C VAL A 34 23.93 -26.38 11.36
N VAL A 35 22.83 -26.68 10.65
CA VAL A 35 22.49 -25.98 9.42
C VAL A 35 22.35 -24.54 9.89
N ALA A 36 23.25 -23.67 9.42
CA ALA A 36 23.15 -22.25 9.73
C ALA A 36 21.75 -21.81 9.33
N GLU A 37 20.93 -21.41 10.30
CA GLU A 37 19.56 -20.96 10.04
C GLU A 37 19.59 -19.93 8.92
N GLY A 38 18.90 -20.24 7.83
CA GLY A 38 18.84 -19.41 6.66
C GLY A 38 18.26 -18.05 6.99
N ARG A 39 18.93 -16.99 6.52
CA ARG A 39 18.38 -15.64 6.59
C ARG A 39 18.49 -14.90 5.25
N VAL A 40 17.50 -14.06 5.01
CA VAL A 40 17.51 -13.08 3.91
C VAL A 40 17.99 -11.75 4.47
N VAL A 41 19.07 -11.21 3.90
CA VAL A 41 19.58 -9.88 4.24
C VAL A 41 19.27 -8.93 3.09
N LYS A 42 18.58 -7.83 3.38
CA LYS A 42 18.35 -6.72 2.43
C LYS A 42 19.18 -5.53 2.86
N ILE A 43 20.09 -5.08 2.00
CA ILE A 43 21.01 -3.98 2.28
C ILE A 43 20.64 -2.83 1.34
N SER A 44 20.09 -1.75 1.87
CA SER A 44 19.91 -0.52 1.10
C SER A 44 21.28 0.13 0.80
N PRO A 45 21.44 0.81 -0.34
CA PRO A 45 22.61 1.64 -0.58
C PRO A 45 22.81 2.63 0.57
N GLY A 46 24.03 2.69 1.13
CA GLY A 46 24.41 3.70 2.12
C GLY A 46 24.71 5.06 1.49
N ALA A 47 24.92 5.09 0.18
CA ALA A 47 24.97 6.29 -0.65
C ALA A 47 24.59 5.93 -2.09
N GLU A 48 23.98 6.87 -2.79
CA GLU A 48 23.65 6.75 -4.21
C GLU A 48 23.67 8.12 -4.88
N THR A 49 24.07 8.16 -6.15
CA THR A 49 23.97 9.37 -6.97
C THR A 49 24.15 9.02 -8.44
N PHE A 50 23.88 9.98 -9.32
CA PHE A 50 24.11 9.84 -10.75
C PHE A 50 24.73 11.11 -11.35
N VAL A 51 25.50 10.95 -12.42
CA VAL A 51 26.28 12.01 -13.08
C VAL A 51 26.15 11.90 -14.60
N TYR A 52 26.27 13.05 -15.29
CA TYR A 52 26.04 13.16 -16.73
C TYR A 52 27.29 13.58 -17.50
N SER A 53 27.62 12.89 -18.58
CA SER A 53 28.89 13.11 -19.28
C SER A 53 28.92 14.24 -20.30
N ASP A 54 27.79 14.71 -20.84
CA ASP A 54 27.78 15.83 -21.78
C ASP A 54 27.76 17.18 -21.03
N ALA A 55 28.94 17.79 -21.01
CA ALA A 55 29.35 18.90 -20.16
C ALA A 55 28.87 20.29 -20.64
N LYS A 56 27.58 20.45 -20.97
CA LYS A 56 26.97 21.78 -21.19
C LYS A 56 26.08 22.29 -20.06
N ASN A 57 25.68 21.44 -19.12
CA ASN A 57 24.89 21.87 -17.96
C ASN A 57 25.67 21.68 -16.66
N LYS A 58 25.95 22.81 -16.00
CA LYS A 58 26.36 22.90 -14.59
C LYS A 58 25.37 22.07 -13.76
N ASN A 59 25.86 21.18 -12.92
CA ASN A 59 25.14 20.47 -11.86
C ASN A 59 23.61 20.47 -12.00
N LYS A 60 23.07 19.52 -12.75
CA LYS A 60 21.70 19.06 -12.50
C LYS A 60 21.74 18.18 -11.25
N SER A 61 21.96 18.80 -10.08
CA SER A 61 21.62 18.18 -8.80
C SER A 61 20.24 17.58 -8.96
N ARG A 62 20.12 16.24 -8.84
CA ARG A 62 18.85 15.48 -8.80
C ARG A 62 17.72 16.14 -9.58
N LEU A 63 17.63 15.86 -10.89
CA LEU A 63 16.45 16.22 -11.69
C LEU A 63 15.13 15.78 -11.02
N ASP A 64 15.22 14.77 -10.17
CA ASP A 64 14.20 14.28 -9.28
C ASP A 64 14.91 13.63 -8.07
N GLU A 65 14.47 13.91 -6.83
CA GLU A 65 15.04 13.23 -5.65
C GLU A 65 14.64 11.75 -5.60
N ASP A 66 13.51 11.42 -6.23
CA ASP A 66 12.93 10.09 -6.17
C ASP A 66 13.60 9.13 -7.14
N ASN A 67 14.32 9.63 -8.15
CA ASN A 67 14.79 8.82 -9.27
C ASN A 67 16.28 8.98 -9.60
N LEU A 68 16.88 7.92 -10.13
CA LEU A 68 18.24 7.86 -10.65
C LEU A 68 18.21 7.55 -12.15
N LEU A 69 19.24 7.99 -12.89
CA LEU A 69 19.33 7.81 -14.34
C LEU A 69 20.59 7.04 -14.73
N VAL A 70 20.43 6.00 -15.56
CA VAL A 70 21.53 5.27 -16.19
C VAL A 70 21.30 5.18 -17.70
N GLY A 71 22.37 5.14 -18.50
CA GLY A 71 22.25 5.08 -19.96
C GLY A 71 22.27 6.47 -20.58
N ASN A 72 22.40 6.58 -21.90
CA ASN A 72 22.46 7.85 -22.64
C ASN A 72 23.27 8.96 -21.92
N TYR A 73 24.58 8.72 -21.75
CA TYR A 73 25.54 9.61 -21.06
C TYR A 73 25.41 9.70 -19.53
N TRP A 74 24.46 9.02 -18.89
CA TRP A 74 24.29 8.97 -17.43
C TRP A 74 24.97 7.75 -16.80
N ASN A 75 25.72 8.00 -15.72
CA ASN A 75 26.26 6.97 -14.84
C ASN A 75 25.60 7.06 -13.46
N THR A 76 25.18 5.92 -12.90
CA THR A 76 24.69 5.81 -11.52
C THR A 76 25.71 5.07 -10.65
N TYR A 77 25.82 5.47 -9.40
CA TYR A 77 26.72 4.89 -8.41
C TYR A 77 25.93 4.47 -7.18
N PHE A 78 26.20 3.27 -6.68
CA PHE A 78 25.66 2.75 -5.42
C PHE A 78 26.81 2.31 -4.52
N ARG A 79 26.78 2.72 -3.25
CA ARG A 79 27.72 2.24 -2.23
C ARG A 79 26.97 1.36 -1.24
N PHE A 80 27.40 0.12 -1.09
CA PHE A 80 26.82 -0.83 -0.15
C PHE A 80 27.78 -1.14 0.99
N ASP A 81 27.23 -1.34 2.18
CA ASP A 81 27.96 -1.82 3.35
C ASP A 81 27.51 -3.24 3.70
N LEU A 82 28.42 -4.19 3.52
CA LEU A 82 28.24 -5.60 3.82
C LEU A 82 28.29 -5.90 5.32
N SER A 83 28.54 -4.93 6.21
CA SER A 83 28.50 -5.13 7.66
C SER A 83 27.18 -5.78 8.14
N ALA A 84 26.06 -5.53 7.43
CA ALA A 84 24.76 -6.13 7.69
C ALA A 84 24.74 -7.68 7.56
N ILE A 85 25.68 -8.29 6.85
CA ILE A 85 25.82 -9.77 6.79
C ILE A 85 26.59 -10.33 7.99
N GLY A 86 27.05 -9.52 8.94
CA GLY A 86 27.75 -9.98 10.14
C GLY A 86 28.94 -10.90 9.83
N ASN A 87 28.96 -12.09 10.45
CA ASN A 87 30.07 -13.05 10.37
C ASN A 87 29.87 -14.15 9.30
N ALA A 88 28.97 -13.94 8.34
CA ALA A 88 28.75 -14.91 7.26
C ALA A 88 30.02 -15.08 6.42
N LYS A 89 30.37 -16.34 6.12
CA LYS A 89 31.50 -16.68 5.25
C LYS A 89 31.06 -16.74 3.80
N LYS A 90 32.01 -16.72 2.87
CA LYS A 90 31.73 -16.91 1.43
C LYS A 90 30.95 -18.19 1.10
N SER A 91 31.13 -19.26 1.89
CA SER A 91 30.41 -20.53 1.75
C SER A 91 28.94 -20.43 2.11
N ASP A 92 28.59 -19.45 2.93
CA ASP A 92 27.24 -19.29 3.48
C ASP A 92 26.39 -18.47 2.52
N ILE A 93 26.98 -17.77 1.55
CA ILE A 93 26.26 -16.97 0.55
C ILE A 93 25.78 -17.89 -0.58
N SER A 94 24.50 -18.25 -0.55
CA SER A 94 23.88 -19.05 -1.61
C SER A 94 23.57 -18.20 -2.84
N GLN A 95 23.07 -16.98 -2.64
CA GLN A 95 22.71 -16.05 -3.70
C GLN A 95 22.90 -14.59 -3.25
N ALA A 96 23.30 -13.72 -4.17
CA ALA A 96 23.22 -12.28 -3.99
C ALA A 96 22.72 -11.60 -5.27
N LYS A 97 21.74 -10.71 -5.14
CA LYS A 97 21.13 -9.99 -6.26
C LYS A 97 20.98 -8.52 -5.95
N LEU A 98 21.42 -7.65 -6.84
CA LEU A 98 21.00 -6.25 -6.82
C LEU A 98 19.61 -6.17 -7.42
N ARG A 99 18.67 -5.60 -6.66
CA ARG A 99 17.31 -5.39 -7.09
C ARG A 99 17.05 -3.90 -7.32
N LEU A 100 16.60 -3.57 -8.52
CA LEU A 100 16.28 -2.21 -8.95
C LEU A 100 14.85 -2.20 -9.50
N ALA A 101 14.06 -1.20 -9.13
CA ALA A 101 12.81 -0.94 -9.81
C ALA A 101 13.04 0.05 -10.96
N VAL A 102 12.66 -0.34 -12.16
CA VAL A 102 12.67 0.50 -13.36
C VAL A 102 11.33 1.24 -13.39
N ILE A 103 11.37 2.55 -13.20
CA ILE A 103 10.19 3.42 -13.25
C ILE A 103 9.84 3.70 -14.70
N TRP A 104 10.87 4.00 -15.50
CA TRP A 104 10.71 4.24 -16.92
C TRP A 104 11.92 3.71 -17.67
N ASP A 105 11.68 2.96 -18.72
CA ASP A 105 12.69 2.61 -19.70
C ASP A 105 12.47 3.50 -20.91
N GLY A 106 13.50 4.21 -21.38
CA GLY A 106 13.41 5.34 -22.31
C GLY A 106 12.84 5.08 -23.72
N ARG A 107 12.07 4.00 -23.90
CA ARG A 107 11.30 3.61 -25.07
C ARG A 107 10.04 4.47 -25.15
N ASN A 108 10.07 5.52 -25.96
CA ASN A 108 8.88 6.29 -26.31
C ASN A 108 8.00 5.57 -27.36
N GLU A 109 8.56 4.62 -28.10
CA GLU A 109 7.84 3.78 -29.07
C GLU A 109 8.33 2.32 -29.01
N PRO A 110 7.52 1.34 -29.47
CA PRO A 110 7.77 -0.10 -29.27
C PRO A 110 9.06 -0.63 -29.89
N ASP A 111 9.64 0.08 -30.86
CA ASP A 111 10.68 -0.44 -31.72
C ASP A 111 12.04 0.24 -31.47
N GLU A 112 13.04 -0.58 -31.11
CA GLU A 112 14.49 -0.35 -31.29
C GLU A 112 15.27 0.59 -30.34
N THR A 113 14.78 0.95 -29.16
CA THR A 113 15.62 1.66 -28.16
C THR A 113 16.29 0.68 -27.19
N ASP A 114 17.61 0.49 -27.34
CA ASP A 114 18.41 -0.30 -26.40
C ASP A 114 18.54 0.42 -25.05
N CYS A 115 17.97 -0.20 -24.03
CA CYS A 115 17.96 0.25 -22.64
C CYS A 115 18.96 -0.53 -21.77
N SER A 116 19.99 -1.13 -22.38
CA SER A 116 21.01 -1.89 -21.67
C SER A 116 22.08 -0.99 -21.02
N PHE A 117 22.64 -1.45 -19.90
CA PHE A 117 23.70 -0.76 -19.18
C PHE A 117 24.66 -1.76 -18.56
N ASN A 118 25.91 -1.35 -18.41
CA ASN A 118 26.94 -2.14 -17.77
C ASN A 118 26.91 -1.93 -16.27
N VAL A 119 27.11 -3.01 -15.54
CA VAL A 119 27.30 -3.06 -14.09
C VAL A 119 28.76 -3.39 -13.84
N SER A 120 29.45 -2.51 -13.13
CA SER A 120 30.87 -2.66 -12.80
C SER A 120 31.09 -2.43 -11.32
N TYR A 121 32.05 -3.14 -10.74
CA TYR A 121 32.64 -2.79 -9.46
C TYR A 121 33.69 -1.68 -9.65
N LEU A 122 33.74 -0.75 -8.70
CA LEU A 122 34.75 0.30 -8.63
C LEU A 122 35.44 0.21 -7.26
N ASP A 123 36.78 0.14 -7.27
CA ASP A 123 37.60 0.03 -6.05
C ASP A 123 37.65 1.31 -5.19
N ASN A 124 37.09 2.41 -5.68
CA ASN A 124 37.02 3.66 -4.99
C ASN A 124 35.65 3.88 -4.32
N ASN A 125 35.64 3.74 -2.99
CA ASN A 125 34.48 4.00 -2.14
C ASN A 125 34.40 5.44 -1.61
N ASN A 126 35.41 6.27 -1.88
CA ASN A 126 35.56 7.62 -1.34
C ASN A 126 34.86 8.64 -2.22
N TRP A 127 33.54 8.63 -2.17
CA TRP A 127 32.68 9.61 -2.84
C TRP A 127 31.46 9.98 -1.99
N GLY A 128 30.77 11.06 -2.37
CA GLY A 128 29.56 11.54 -1.70
C GLY A 128 28.47 11.95 -2.69
N ASP A 129 27.28 12.22 -2.19
CA ASP A 129 26.07 12.32 -3.03
C ASP A 129 26.06 13.55 -3.96
N ASN A 130 26.88 14.57 -3.65
CA ASN A 130 27.02 15.82 -4.42
C ASN A 130 28.03 15.72 -5.58
N MET A 131 28.30 14.52 -6.08
CA MET A 131 29.22 14.32 -7.20
C MET A 131 28.74 15.00 -8.48
N THR A 132 29.71 15.39 -9.29
CA THR A 132 29.54 15.96 -10.62
C THR A 132 30.30 15.10 -11.61
N TRP A 133 30.11 15.29 -12.91
CA TRP A 133 30.88 14.54 -13.90
C TRP A 133 32.40 14.71 -13.77
N SER A 134 32.86 15.90 -13.41
CA SER A 134 34.28 16.19 -13.23
C SER A 134 34.83 15.67 -11.90
N THR A 135 33.97 15.44 -10.91
CA THR A 135 34.34 14.96 -9.57
C THR A 135 33.90 13.52 -9.30
N LYS A 136 33.45 12.79 -10.34
CA LYS A 136 33.10 11.37 -10.24
C LYS A 136 34.31 10.55 -9.76
N PRO A 137 34.10 9.41 -9.09
CA PRO A 137 35.19 8.65 -8.53
C PRO A 137 35.97 8.00 -9.68
N GLY A 138 37.29 8.23 -9.72
CA GLY A 138 38.21 7.40 -10.51
C GLY A 138 38.51 6.09 -9.77
N GLY A 139 39.20 5.15 -10.41
CA GLY A 139 39.56 3.86 -9.80
C GLY A 139 39.71 2.75 -10.84
N GLU A 140 40.11 1.57 -10.40
CA GLU A 140 40.06 0.37 -11.22
C GLU A 140 38.60 -0.11 -11.33
N GLU A 141 38.13 -0.26 -12.57
CA GLU A 141 36.79 -0.75 -12.88
C GLU A 141 36.84 -2.21 -13.28
N GLN A 142 36.10 -3.06 -12.56
CA GLN A 142 35.89 -4.45 -12.93
C GLN A 142 34.47 -4.61 -13.49
N TYR A 143 34.35 -4.89 -14.78
CA TYR A 143 33.07 -5.27 -15.39
C TYR A 143 32.52 -6.55 -14.75
N LEU A 144 31.23 -6.53 -14.39
CA LEU A 144 30.53 -7.67 -13.80
C LEU A 144 29.54 -8.28 -14.81
N CYS A 145 28.64 -7.46 -15.36
CA CYS A 145 27.64 -7.91 -16.33
C CYS A 145 26.99 -6.73 -17.07
N THR A 146 26.21 -7.04 -18.10
CA THR A 146 25.27 -6.10 -18.73
C THR A 146 23.85 -6.47 -18.31
N ALA A 147 23.07 -5.48 -17.92
CA ALA A 147 21.64 -5.62 -17.62
C ALA A 147 20.83 -4.70 -18.54
N ALA A 148 19.51 -4.89 -18.60
CA ALA A 148 18.63 -4.05 -19.43
C ALA A 148 17.32 -3.73 -18.70
N GLY A 149 16.79 -2.54 -18.96
CA GLY A 149 15.42 -2.19 -18.55
C GLY A 149 14.42 -3.10 -19.24
N ASN A 150 13.59 -3.80 -18.48
CA ASN A 150 12.63 -4.78 -18.99
C ASN A 150 11.19 -4.23 -18.99
N GLY A 151 10.99 -2.99 -19.42
CA GLY A 151 9.71 -2.30 -19.34
C GLY A 151 9.67 -1.29 -18.20
N SER A 152 8.82 -0.27 -18.37
CA SER A 152 8.41 0.64 -17.30
C SER A 152 7.66 -0.13 -16.22
N ASP A 153 7.73 0.35 -14.97
CA ASP A 153 7.17 -0.30 -13.78
C ASP A 153 7.58 -1.78 -13.58
N SER A 154 8.84 -2.10 -13.89
CA SER A 154 9.37 -3.47 -13.79
C SER A 154 10.45 -3.62 -12.72
N ILE A 155 10.65 -4.86 -12.26
CA ILE A 155 11.74 -5.20 -11.34
C ILE A 155 12.87 -5.88 -12.11
N LEU A 156 14.06 -5.32 -11.96
CA LEU A 156 15.31 -5.89 -12.45
C LEU A 156 16.07 -6.53 -11.29
N GLU A 157 16.43 -7.80 -11.45
CA GLU A 157 17.32 -8.52 -10.53
C GLU A 157 18.61 -8.88 -11.25
N ILE A 158 19.73 -8.33 -10.76
CA ILE A 158 21.06 -8.52 -11.33
C ILE A 158 21.83 -9.46 -10.40
N ASP A 159 22.23 -10.63 -10.90
CA ASP A 159 22.97 -11.62 -10.12
C ASP A 159 24.41 -11.14 -9.88
N LEU A 160 24.75 -10.96 -8.60
CA LEU A 160 26.07 -10.56 -8.11
C LEU A 160 26.66 -11.63 -7.18
N SER A 161 26.13 -12.85 -7.18
CA SER A 161 26.46 -13.90 -6.21
C SER A 161 27.96 -14.22 -6.17
N GLU A 162 28.60 -14.35 -7.33
CA GLU A 162 30.04 -14.62 -7.41
C GLU A 162 30.88 -13.45 -6.90
N PHE A 163 30.51 -12.23 -7.29
CA PHE A 163 31.18 -11.02 -6.83
C PHE A 163 31.09 -10.88 -5.31
N ILE A 164 29.89 -11.02 -4.74
CA ILE A 164 29.69 -10.92 -3.29
C ILE A 164 30.43 -12.03 -2.54
N ARG A 165 30.43 -13.28 -3.04
CA ARG A 165 31.25 -14.35 -2.44
C ARG A 165 32.74 -14.00 -2.41
N LYS A 166 33.26 -13.36 -3.46
CA LYS A 166 34.66 -12.90 -3.53
C LYS A 166 34.91 -11.75 -2.55
N ALA A 167 34.05 -10.73 -2.54
CA ALA A 167 34.15 -9.59 -1.63
C ALA A 167 34.16 -10.04 -0.16
N VAL A 168 33.21 -10.90 0.23
CA VAL A 168 33.16 -11.49 1.58
C VAL A 168 34.38 -12.34 1.89
N GLY A 169 34.87 -13.11 0.92
CA GLY A 169 36.10 -13.91 1.08
C GLY A 169 37.38 -13.08 1.24
N ASN A 170 37.36 -11.82 0.81
CA ASN A 170 38.45 -10.86 0.93
C ASN A 170 38.28 -9.90 2.13
N ASP A 171 37.30 -10.16 3.00
CA ASP A 171 36.92 -9.31 4.14
C ASP A 171 36.54 -7.87 3.75
N GLU A 172 36.06 -7.68 2.51
CA GLU A 172 35.59 -6.38 2.04
C GLU A 172 34.28 -5.99 2.75
N LYS A 173 34.26 -4.80 3.35
CA LYS A 173 33.09 -4.28 4.07
C LYS A 173 32.25 -3.35 3.23
N VAL A 174 32.87 -2.53 2.40
CA VAL A 174 32.18 -1.52 1.61
C VAL A 174 32.65 -1.65 0.17
N PHE A 175 31.71 -1.62 -0.77
CA PHE A 175 32.01 -1.65 -2.19
C PHE A 175 31.11 -0.69 -2.96
N THR A 176 31.58 -0.26 -4.12
CA THR A 176 30.86 0.63 -5.02
C THR A 176 30.50 -0.11 -6.30
N LEU A 177 29.23 -0.05 -6.68
CA LEU A 177 28.76 -0.42 -8.01
C LEU A 177 28.58 0.83 -8.85
N LYS A 178 29.10 0.78 -10.07
CA LYS A 178 28.89 1.74 -11.13
C LYS A 178 27.98 1.12 -12.18
N LEU A 179 26.93 1.83 -12.51
CA LEU A 179 26.04 1.58 -13.63
C LEU A 179 26.38 2.59 -14.72
N SER A 180 26.70 2.13 -15.92
CA SER A 180 27.09 3.01 -17.02
C SER A 180 26.46 2.59 -18.34
N PRO A 181 26.31 3.49 -19.32
CA PRO A 181 25.73 3.14 -20.61
C PRO A 181 26.46 1.95 -21.23
N SER A 182 25.71 1.01 -21.81
CA SER A 182 26.31 0.02 -22.71
C SER A 182 26.71 0.71 -24.03
N VAL A 183 27.52 0.04 -24.85
CA VAL A 183 27.98 0.59 -26.14
C VAL A 183 26.81 0.87 -27.09
N SER A 184 25.72 0.11 -26.96
CA SER A 184 24.54 0.18 -27.80
C SER A 184 23.40 1.02 -27.19
N ASN A 185 23.54 1.49 -25.95
CA ASN A 185 22.49 2.25 -25.27
C ASN A 185 22.26 3.62 -25.93
N THR A 186 21.04 3.83 -26.39
CA THR A 186 20.57 5.11 -26.97
C THR A 186 19.54 5.82 -26.10
N ALA A 187 19.07 5.19 -25.01
CA ALA A 187 17.99 5.67 -24.16
C ALA A 187 18.33 5.61 -22.66
N PRO A 188 18.04 6.68 -21.89
CA PRO A 188 18.18 6.64 -20.44
C PRO A 188 17.12 5.72 -19.83
N VAL A 189 17.49 5.03 -18.76
CA VAL A 189 16.62 4.25 -17.90
C VAL A 189 16.52 4.97 -16.56
N GLN A 190 15.30 5.18 -16.11
CA GLN A 190 14.96 5.76 -14.82
C GLN A 190 14.69 4.64 -13.83
N ILE A 191 15.45 4.63 -12.74
CA ILE A 191 15.30 3.68 -11.65
C ILE A 191 14.93 4.42 -10.37
N ALA A 192 14.17 3.76 -9.50
CA ALA A 192 13.85 4.32 -8.19
C ALA A 192 15.13 4.53 -7.36
N SER A 193 15.16 5.63 -6.62
CA SER A 193 16.18 5.94 -5.62
C SER A 193 15.80 5.35 -4.25
N THR A 194 16.70 5.41 -3.28
CA THR A 194 16.41 5.16 -1.85
C THR A 194 15.42 6.14 -1.24
N ARG A 195 15.11 7.25 -1.91
CA ARG A 195 14.12 8.25 -1.46
C ARG A 195 12.76 8.10 -2.12
N TYR A 196 12.62 7.19 -3.09
CA TYR A 196 11.35 6.97 -3.79
C TYR A 196 10.21 6.79 -2.78
N SER A 197 9.11 7.50 -3.00
CA SER A 197 7.99 7.60 -2.05
C SER A 197 7.47 6.24 -1.60
N ASP A 198 7.34 5.31 -2.55
CA ASP A 198 6.96 3.92 -2.30
C ASP A 198 8.18 3.06 -1.91
N PRO A 199 8.31 2.63 -0.64
CA PRO A 199 9.45 1.84 -0.18
C PRO A 199 9.65 0.50 -0.90
N SER A 200 8.62 -0.06 -1.55
CA SER A 200 8.74 -1.33 -2.28
C SER A 200 9.56 -1.23 -3.57
N TYR A 201 9.71 -0.02 -4.11
CA TYR A 201 10.47 0.25 -5.33
C TYR A 201 11.95 0.55 -5.07
N ARG A 202 12.30 0.89 -3.82
CA ARG A 202 13.65 1.35 -3.47
C ARG A 202 14.70 0.27 -3.74
N PRO A 203 15.90 0.66 -4.21
CA PRO A 203 16.95 -0.28 -4.55
C PRO A 203 17.51 -0.95 -3.30
N TYR A 204 17.87 -2.23 -3.42
CA TYR A 204 18.61 -2.95 -2.39
C TYR A 204 19.42 -4.12 -2.95
N LEU A 205 20.48 -4.48 -2.23
CA LEU A 205 21.20 -5.72 -2.41
C LEU A 205 20.57 -6.79 -1.53
N LYS A 206 19.99 -7.82 -2.16
CA LYS A 206 19.47 -9.01 -1.49
C LYS A 206 20.55 -10.07 -1.39
N ILE A 207 20.78 -10.62 -0.21
CA ILE A 207 21.73 -11.70 0.04
C ILE A 207 21.01 -12.82 0.79
N LEU A 208 21.00 -14.01 0.20
CA LEU A 208 20.56 -15.23 0.86
C LEU A 208 21.76 -15.89 1.54
N VAL A 209 21.65 -16.07 2.85
CA VAL A 209 22.68 -16.71 3.68
C VAL A 209 22.13 -18.03 4.20
N GLY A 210 22.94 -19.09 4.15
CA GLY A 210 22.55 -20.44 4.57
C GLY A 210 21.52 -21.06 3.62
N ASP A 211 20.50 -21.69 4.20
CA ASP A 211 19.40 -22.35 3.49
C ASP A 211 18.19 -21.43 3.24
N ALA A 212 18.39 -20.11 3.32
CA ALA A 212 17.34 -19.12 3.05
C ALA A 212 16.77 -19.25 1.64
N VAL A 213 15.45 -19.04 1.53
CA VAL A 213 14.73 -19.03 0.26
C VAL A 213 14.36 -17.60 -0.11
N ASP A 214 14.45 -17.28 -1.40
CA ASP A 214 13.98 -16.01 -1.94
C ASP A 214 12.45 -15.92 -1.82
N THR A 215 11.96 -14.89 -1.13
CA THR A 215 10.53 -14.67 -0.90
C THR A 215 9.99 -13.44 -1.64
N ASP A 216 10.86 -12.68 -2.31
CA ASP A 216 10.42 -11.51 -3.05
C ASP A 216 9.71 -11.91 -4.34
N THR A 217 8.59 -11.25 -4.62
CA THR A 217 7.90 -11.36 -5.91
C THR A 217 8.62 -10.52 -6.96
N LYS A 218 8.44 -10.80 -8.25
CA LYS A 218 8.89 -9.89 -9.32
C LYS A 218 7.91 -8.77 -9.62
N THR A 219 6.69 -8.87 -9.08
CA THR A 219 5.58 -7.93 -9.29
C THR A 219 5.33 -7.14 -8.02
N LEU A 220 5.32 -5.80 -8.12
CA LEU A 220 5.05 -4.88 -7.01
C LEU A 220 3.58 -4.44 -6.92
N ASN A 221 2.68 -5.10 -7.67
CA ASN A 221 1.25 -4.83 -7.60
C ASN A 221 0.78 -5.01 -6.15
N LYS A 222 0.19 -3.95 -5.60
CA LYS A 222 -0.33 -3.92 -4.23
C LYS A 222 -1.75 -4.46 -4.13
N SER A 223 -2.41 -4.58 -5.26
CA SER A 223 -3.77 -5.07 -5.38
C SER A 223 -4.01 -5.63 -6.77
N TYR A 224 -4.99 -6.51 -6.86
CA TYR A 224 -5.48 -7.05 -8.12
C TYR A 224 -6.99 -7.29 -8.03
N LEU A 225 -7.66 -7.14 -9.16
CA LEU A 225 -9.05 -7.53 -9.29
C LEU A 225 -9.12 -9.06 -9.29
N ASP A 226 -9.72 -9.63 -8.24
CA ASP A 226 -9.88 -11.07 -8.08
C ASP A 226 -11.03 -11.57 -8.96
N THR A 227 -12.18 -10.93 -8.84
CA THR A 227 -13.37 -11.27 -9.61
C THR A 227 -14.30 -10.07 -9.74
N ASN A 228 -15.10 -10.05 -10.80
CA ASN A 228 -16.22 -9.13 -10.96
C ASN A 228 -17.42 -9.82 -11.59
N GLY A 229 -18.57 -9.21 -11.39
CA GLY A 229 -19.81 -9.68 -11.96
C GLY A 229 -20.92 -8.67 -11.77
N TYR A 230 -22.03 -8.89 -12.46
CA TYR A 230 -23.25 -8.15 -12.21
C TYR A 230 -24.43 -9.11 -12.16
N VAL A 231 -25.46 -8.71 -11.43
CA VAL A 231 -26.71 -9.44 -11.29
C VAL A 231 -27.84 -8.59 -11.85
N SER A 232 -28.92 -9.21 -12.30
CA SER A 232 -30.10 -8.50 -12.78
C SER A 232 -31.38 -9.10 -12.21
N LYS A 233 -32.23 -8.24 -11.65
CA LYS A 233 -33.57 -8.60 -11.16
C LYS A 233 -34.48 -9.11 -12.28
N ALA A 234 -34.27 -8.65 -13.51
CA ALA A 234 -35.04 -9.10 -14.68
C ALA A 234 -34.76 -10.57 -15.03
N GLU A 235 -33.57 -11.05 -14.71
CA GLU A 235 -33.10 -12.42 -14.96
C GLU A 235 -32.54 -13.05 -13.68
N PRO A 236 -33.37 -13.30 -12.65
CA PRO A 236 -32.87 -13.42 -11.29
C PRO A 236 -32.09 -14.71 -10.99
N ASN A 237 -32.21 -15.72 -11.86
CA ASN A 237 -31.48 -16.98 -11.78
C ASN A 237 -30.34 -17.10 -12.80
N THR A 238 -30.18 -16.12 -13.70
CA THR A 238 -29.09 -16.13 -14.68
C THR A 238 -27.80 -15.80 -13.95
N ASN A 239 -26.77 -16.64 -14.13
CA ASN A 239 -25.47 -16.40 -13.51
C ASN A 239 -24.75 -15.21 -14.17
N SER A 240 -23.84 -14.60 -13.42
CA SER A 240 -23.15 -13.38 -13.83
C SER A 240 -22.28 -13.58 -15.07
N ASN A 241 -21.70 -14.76 -15.28
CA ASN A 241 -20.87 -15.03 -16.45
C ASN A 241 -21.71 -15.06 -17.74
N GLU A 242 -22.92 -15.63 -17.67
CA GLU A 242 -23.87 -15.64 -18.78
C GLU A 242 -24.41 -14.22 -19.04
N LEU A 243 -24.72 -13.46 -17.99
CA LEU A 243 -25.10 -12.05 -18.11
C LEU A 243 -23.99 -11.20 -18.74
N LEU A 244 -22.73 -11.40 -18.35
CA LEU A 244 -21.56 -10.77 -18.98
C LEU A 244 -21.46 -11.14 -20.46
N TYR A 245 -21.57 -12.42 -20.80
CA TYR A 245 -21.53 -12.88 -22.19
C TYR A 245 -22.63 -12.23 -23.04
N LYS A 246 -23.88 -12.22 -22.54
CA LYS A 246 -25.02 -11.57 -23.21
C LYS A 246 -24.81 -10.05 -23.39
N ASN A 247 -24.14 -9.41 -22.44
CA ASN A 247 -23.87 -7.98 -22.47
C ASN A 247 -22.47 -7.62 -23.01
N ASN A 248 -21.92 -8.42 -23.93
CA ASN A 248 -20.63 -8.14 -24.58
C ASN A 248 -19.45 -7.91 -23.60
N GLY A 249 -19.45 -8.62 -22.48
CA GLY A 249 -18.45 -8.51 -21.41
C GLY A 249 -18.58 -7.23 -20.58
N ARG A 250 -19.74 -6.59 -20.54
CA ARG A 250 -19.98 -5.32 -19.82
C ARG A 250 -20.81 -5.55 -18.56
N LEU A 251 -20.46 -4.80 -17.52
CA LEU A 251 -21.14 -4.76 -16.23
C LEU A 251 -22.26 -3.71 -16.29
N ALA A 252 -23.51 -4.08 -16.00
CA ALA A 252 -24.64 -3.15 -16.02
C ALA A 252 -25.07 -2.72 -14.61
N VAL A 253 -25.32 -1.43 -14.43
CA VAL A 253 -25.83 -0.82 -13.20
C VAL A 253 -27.06 0.03 -13.55
N ASP A 254 -28.23 -0.40 -13.08
CA ASP A 254 -29.52 0.26 -13.32
C ASP A 254 -30.56 -0.15 -12.26
N ASN A 255 -31.82 0.27 -12.42
CA ASN A 255 -32.90 -0.04 -11.48
C ASN A 255 -33.24 -1.55 -11.48
N GLY A 256 -32.49 -2.30 -10.68
CA GLY A 256 -32.62 -3.76 -10.55
C GLY A 256 -31.37 -4.53 -10.95
N SER A 257 -30.34 -3.88 -11.50
CA SER A 257 -29.05 -4.50 -11.79
C SER A 257 -27.94 -3.87 -10.96
N ALA A 258 -27.08 -4.71 -10.39
CA ALA A 258 -26.02 -4.27 -9.50
C ALA A 258 -24.72 -5.00 -9.80
N VAL A 259 -23.60 -4.29 -9.61
CA VAL A 259 -22.26 -4.79 -9.90
C VAL A 259 -21.53 -5.12 -8.61
N TYR A 260 -20.82 -6.24 -8.63
CA TYR A 260 -19.97 -6.71 -7.54
C TYR A 260 -18.52 -6.75 -8.01
N LEU A 261 -17.63 -6.12 -7.25
CA LEU A 261 -16.19 -6.11 -7.49
C LEU A 261 -15.48 -6.68 -6.27
N LYS A 262 -14.50 -7.55 -6.48
CA LYS A 262 -13.64 -8.03 -5.41
C LYS A 262 -12.17 -7.79 -5.76
N PHE A 263 -11.48 -7.13 -4.85
CA PHE A 263 -10.04 -6.92 -4.94
C PHE A 263 -9.33 -7.69 -3.84
N ASN A 264 -8.21 -8.30 -4.19
CA ASN A 264 -7.25 -8.81 -3.23
C ASN A 264 -6.10 -7.80 -3.10
N ILE A 265 -5.64 -7.59 -1.87
CA ILE A 265 -4.51 -6.75 -1.49
C ILE A 265 -3.33 -7.68 -1.25
N GLU A 266 -2.16 -7.38 -1.82
CA GLU A 266 -0.95 -8.19 -1.64
C GLU A 266 -0.15 -7.65 -0.45
N PRO A 267 -0.28 -8.23 0.76
CA PRO A 267 0.37 -7.71 1.96
C PRO A 267 1.89 -7.63 1.85
N LYS A 268 2.52 -8.51 1.07
CA LYS A 268 3.99 -8.50 0.90
C LYS A 268 4.51 -7.24 0.22
N ASN A 269 3.65 -6.57 -0.56
CA ASN A 269 3.98 -5.35 -1.29
C ASN A 269 3.54 -4.08 -0.55
N ILE A 270 2.85 -4.21 0.59
CA ILE A 270 2.48 -3.10 1.47
C ILE A 270 3.58 -2.90 2.52
N LEU A 271 4.63 -2.18 2.14
CA LEU A 271 5.70 -1.79 3.05
C LEU A 271 5.38 -0.43 3.67
N GLY A 272 5.12 -0.39 4.98
CA GLY A 272 4.71 0.82 5.69
C GLY A 272 3.19 0.97 5.83
N ALA A 273 2.69 2.19 5.68
CA ALA A 273 1.28 2.54 5.78
C ALA A 273 0.67 2.81 4.40
N VAL A 274 -0.63 2.51 4.24
CA VAL A 274 -1.40 2.93 3.06
C VAL A 274 -1.57 4.46 3.08
N GLU A 275 -1.07 5.12 2.03
CA GLU A 275 -1.11 6.58 1.89
C GLU A 275 -2.29 7.06 1.05
N ASP A 276 -2.63 6.36 -0.04
CA ASP A 276 -3.81 6.66 -0.89
C ASP A 276 -4.30 5.33 -1.46
N ALA A 277 -5.61 5.14 -1.54
CA ALA A 277 -6.19 4.01 -2.26
C ALA A 277 -7.44 4.44 -3.01
N ARG A 278 -7.49 4.09 -4.30
CA ARG A 278 -8.57 4.52 -5.21
C ARG A 278 -9.02 3.40 -6.10
N ILE A 279 -10.33 3.22 -6.21
CA ILE A 279 -10.94 2.38 -7.24
C ILE A 279 -11.11 3.23 -8.49
N PHE A 280 -10.62 2.76 -9.63
CA PHE A 280 -10.84 3.35 -10.93
C PHE A 280 -11.88 2.54 -11.70
N LEU A 281 -12.91 3.23 -12.19
CA LEU A 281 -14.00 2.65 -12.94
C LEU A 281 -14.17 3.43 -14.24
N ARG A 282 -14.36 2.71 -15.35
CA ARG A 282 -14.53 3.33 -16.66
C ARG A 282 -15.91 3.02 -17.24
N PRO A 283 -16.78 4.03 -17.42
CA PRO A 283 -18.05 3.85 -18.09
C PRO A 283 -17.88 3.89 -19.61
N ILE A 284 -18.73 3.15 -20.32
CA ILE A 284 -18.73 3.06 -21.79
C ILE A 284 -19.54 4.20 -22.41
N GLY A 285 -20.51 4.73 -21.67
CA GLY A 285 -21.37 5.83 -22.09
C GLY A 285 -21.72 6.75 -20.93
N LYS A 286 -22.45 7.82 -21.25
CA LYS A 286 -23.06 8.67 -20.23
C LYS A 286 -24.28 7.96 -19.66
N SER A 287 -24.51 8.12 -18.36
CA SER A 287 -25.74 7.70 -17.72
C SER A 287 -26.18 8.81 -16.77
N VAL A 288 -27.03 9.71 -17.25
CA VAL A 288 -27.39 10.94 -16.54
C VAL A 288 -28.58 10.76 -15.61
N ASN A 289 -29.39 9.73 -15.83
CA ASN A 289 -30.59 9.47 -15.04
C ASN A 289 -30.42 8.31 -14.05
N THR A 290 -29.21 7.78 -13.89
CA THR A 290 -28.91 6.72 -12.92
C THR A 290 -28.16 7.31 -11.73
N LYS A 291 -28.76 7.22 -10.54
CA LYS A 291 -28.04 7.40 -9.27
C LYS A 291 -27.22 6.16 -9.01
N ILE A 292 -25.95 6.36 -8.69
CA ILE A 292 -24.99 5.28 -8.44
C ILE A 292 -24.54 5.40 -7.00
N ASP A 293 -24.77 4.35 -6.22
CA ASP A 293 -24.28 4.24 -4.85
C ASP A 293 -23.24 3.13 -4.78
N ILE A 294 -22.07 3.45 -4.21
CA ILE A 294 -20.94 2.53 -4.09
C ILE A 294 -20.75 2.20 -2.62
N TYR A 295 -20.83 0.93 -2.30
CA TYR A 295 -20.76 0.39 -0.95
C TYR A 295 -19.54 -0.50 -0.79
N TYR A 296 -18.95 -0.48 0.40
CA TYR A 296 -18.17 -1.61 0.89
C TYR A 296 -19.14 -2.69 1.36
N LEU A 297 -18.85 -3.94 0.99
CA LEU A 297 -19.60 -5.13 1.38
C LEU A 297 -18.69 -6.00 2.26
N GLU A 298 -19.08 -6.25 3.51
CA GLU A 298 -18.27 -7.07 4.43
C GLU A 298 -18.19 -8.55 3.99
N ASN A 299 -19.21 -9.05 3.29
CA ASN A 299 -19.23 -10.42 2.82
C ASN A 299 -18.31 -10.62 1.60
N ASP A 300 -17.15 -11.22 1.86
CA ASP A 300 -16.14 -11.56 0.85
C ASP A 300 -16.22 -13.03 0.36
N GLY A 301 -17.23 -13.81 0.78
CA GLY A 301 -17.32 -15.25 0.53
C GLY A 301 -17.84 -15.68 -0.83
N TRP A 302 -18.08 -14.75 -1.75
CA TRP A 302 -18.74 -15.01 -3.04
C TRP A 302 -17.76 -15.23 -4.20
N ASN A 303 -18.22 -15.74 -5.34
CA ASN A 303 -17.45 -15.82 -6.58
C ASN A 303 -18.35 -15.48 -7.78
N SER A 304 -17.81 -14.97 -8.89
CA SER A 304 -18.63 -14.59 -10.05
C SER A 304 -19.26 -15.78 -10.78
N GLY A 305 -18.70 -16.99 -10.64
CA GLY A 305 -19.19 -18.19 -11.32
C GLY A 305 -20.59 -18.61 -10.87
N GLU A 306 -20.90 -18.37 -9.60
CA GLU A 306 -22.19 -18.72 -9.00
C GLU A 306 -23.08 -17.50 -8.77
N LEU A 307 -22.54 -16.27 -8.89
CA LEU A 307 -23.27 -15.03 -8.63
C LEU A 307 -24.49 -14.89 -9.56
N SER A 308 -25.67 -14.69 -8.99
CA SER A 308 -26.94 -14.37 -9.65
C SER A 308 -27.74 -13.44 -8.73
N TYR A 309 -28.86 -12.88 -9.20
CA TYR A 309 -29.65 -11.99 -8.35
C TYR A 309 -30.16 -12.72 -7.10
N ASN A 310 -30.64 -13.96 -7.23
CA ASN A 310 -31.25 -14.70 -6.12
C ASN A 310 -30.26 -15.25 -5.09
N ASN A 311 -28.97 -15.33 -5.41
CA ASN A 311 -27.92 -15.76 -4.48
C ASN A 311 -26.81 -14.72 -4.32
N ARG A 312 -27.12 -13.46 -4.63
CA ARG A 312 -26.20 -12.34 -4.46
C ARG A 312 -25.72 -12.26 -3.00
N PRO A 313 -24.46 -11.88 -2.75
CA PRO A 313 -23.95 -11.84 -1.39
C PRO A 313 -24.71 -10.80 -0.56
N GLU A 314 -25.17 -11.26 0.60
CA GLU A 314 -25.81 -10.45 1.64
C GLU A 314 -24.80 -10.13 2.74
N GLY A 315 -24.96 -8.99 3.43
CA GLY A 315 -24.07 -8.58 4.51
C GLY A 315 -24.27 -7.10 4.86
N GLU A 316 -23.49 -6.62 5.83
CA GLU A 316 -23.46 -5.19 6.14
C GLU A 316 -22.88 -4.39 4.98
N LEU A 317 -23.56 -3.30 4.63
CA LEU A 317 -23.17 -2.37 3.58
C LEU A 317 -22.80 -1.03 4.20
N SER A 318 -21.63 -0.53 3.85
CA SER A 318 -21.17 0.81 4.24
C SER A 318 -21.07 1.69 3.00
N LEU A 319 -21.90 2.73 2.91
CA LEU A 319 -21.87 3.67 1.78
C LEU A 319 -20.53 4.40 1.76
N ILE A 320 -19.84 4.33 0.63
CA ILE A 320 -18.57 5.04 0.38
C ILE A 320 -18.84 6.34 -0.36
N LYS A 321 -19.60 6.27 -1.46
CA LYS A 321 -19.84 7.40 -2.34
C LYS A 321 -21.12 7.24 -3.15
N SER A 322 -21.79 8.36 -3.40
CA SER A 322 -22.93 8.47 -4.31
C SER A 322 -22.64 9.44 -5.45
N TYR A 323 -23.16 9.13 -6.64
CA TYR A 323 -23.15 10.00 -7.82
C TYR A 323 -24.58 10.13 -8.36
N ASN A 324 -25.00 11.35 -8.70
CA ASN A 324 -26.29 11.60 -9.36
C ASN A 324 -26.02 11.76 -10.86
N GLY A 325 -26.01 10.63 -11.57
CA GLY A 325 -25.63 10.59 -12.97
C GLY A 325 -24.13 10.75 -13.21
N LEU A 326 -23.68 10.28 -14.37
CA LEU A 326 -22.33 10.41 -14.90
C LEU A 326 -22.39 11.05 -16.29
N GLU A 327 -21.95 12.30 -16.37
CA GLU A 327 -21.94 13.09 -17.62
C GLU A 327 -20.70 12.87 -18.49
N VAL A 328 -19.69 12.14 -17.98
CA VAL A 328 -18.39 11.95 -18.63
C VAL A 328 -18.10 10.48 -18.91
N SER A 329 -17.61 10.19 -20.12
CA SER A 329 -17.10 8.88 -20.54
C SER A 329 -15.63 8.64 -20.13
N GLY A 330 -15.02 9.59 -19.40
CA GLY A 330 -13.58 9.63 -19.11
C GLY A 330 -13.07 8.69 -18.02
N GLY A 331 -13.96 7.93 -17.37
CA GLY A 331 -13.65 7.22 -16.13
C GLY A 331 -13.78 8.11 -14.89
N PHE A 332 -13.97 7.49 -13.74
CA PHE A 332 -14.03 8.15 -12.44
C PHE A 332 -13.27 7.34 -11.40
N SER A 333 -12.87 7.99 -10.30
CA SER A 333 -12.22 7.33 -9.18
C SER A 333 -12.99 7.53 -7.88
N VAL A 334 -12.90 6.52 -7.01
CA VAL A 334 -13.53 6.49 -5.69
C VAL A 334 -12.43 6.34 -4.66
N ASP A 335 -12.31 7.30 -3.75
CA ASP A 335 -11.38 7.22 -2.62
C ASP A 335 -11.86 6.17 -1.62
N VAL A 336 -11.02 5.17 -1.38
CA VAL A 336 -11.23 4.07 -0.43
C VAL A 336 -10.07 3.95 0.55
N THR A 337 -9.27 5.01 0.70
CA THR A 337 -8.00 5.01 1.44
C THR A 337 -8.17 4.48 2.87
N ASP A 338 -9.13 5.02 3.63
CA ASP A 338 -9.30 4.63 5.04
C ASP A 338 -9.83 3.19 5.18
N LEU A 339 -10.67 2.75 4.24
CA LEU A 339 -11.15 1.38 4.21
C LEU A 339 -9.99 0.41 3.99
N VAL A 340 -9.17 0.65 2.96
CA VAL A 340 -8.01 -0.20 2.63
C VAL A 340 -6.99 -0.17 3.76
N TYR A 341 -6.72 1.01 4.34
CA TYR A 341 -5.87 1.14 5.52
C TYR A 341 -6.38 0.29 6.70
N LYS A 342 -7.68 0.39 7.02
CA LYS A 342 -8.31 -0.39 8.09
C LYS A 342 -8.21 -1.90 7.85
N LEU A 343 -8.51 -2.34 6.63
CA LEU A 343 -8.43 -3.75 6.24
C LEU A 343 -7.02 -4.29 6.45
N VAL A 344 -6.01 -3.61 5.88
CA VAL A 344 -4.59 -3.99 6.02
C VAL A 344 -4.17 -4.03 7.49
N LYS A 345 -4.49 -2.99 8.29
CA LYS A 345 -4.13 -2.96 9.72
C LYS A 345 -4.80 -4.07 10.52
N SER A 346 -6.00 -4.51 10.12
CA SER A 346 -6.71 -5.63 10.73
C SER A 346 -6.31 -7.02 10.20
N GLY A 347 -5.36 -7.10 9.26
CA GLY A 347 -4.94 -8.36 8.63
C GLY A 347 -5.97 -8.95 7.65
N LYS A 348 -6.95 -8.15 7.20
CA LYS A 348 -7.90 -8.49 6.14
C LYS A 348 -7.37 -7.98 4.81
N TYR A 349 -7.23 -8.87 3.83
CA TYR A 349 -6.58 -8.56 2.54
C TYR A 349 -7.50 -8.74 1.33
N THR A 350 -8.80 -8.78 1.57
CA THR A 350 -9.83 -8.80 0.53
C THR A 350 -10.78 -7.63 0.78
N ALA A 351 -11.21 -6.99 -0.31
CA ALA A 351 -12.17 -5.91 -0.28
C ALA A 351 -13.24 -6.14 -1.35
N SER A 352 -14.48 -6.38 -0.92
CA SER A 352 -15.65 -6.46 -1.81
C SER A 352 -16.41 -5.14 -1.85
N PHE A 353 -16.87 -4.80 -3.05
CA PHE A 353 -17.66 -3.61 -3.31
C PHE A 353 -18.94 -3.96 -4.07
N LEU A 354 -20.02 -3.27 -3.71
CA LEU A 354 -21.29 -3.28 -4.41
C LEU A 354 -21.49 -1.91 -5.05
N ILE A 355 -21.78 -1.88 -6.34
CA ILE A 355 -22.21 -0.68 -7.06
C ILE A 355 -23.66 -0.90 -7.43
N ASP A 356 -24.54 -0.14 -6.79
CA ASP A 356 -25.98 -0.23 -6.96
C ASP A 356 -26.51 0.96 -7.75
N GLY A 357 -27.51 0.68 -8.59
CA GLY A 357 -28.13 1.64 -9.50
C GLY A 357 -29.56 1.92 -9.09
N THR A 358 -29.94 3.19 -9.00
CA THR A 358 -31.34 3.58 -8.87
C THR A 358 -31.68 4.61 -9.93
N GLN A 359 -32.74 4.37 -10.69
CA GLN A 359 -33.23 5.37 -11.64
C GLN A 359 -33.76 6.60 -10.90
N THR A 360 -33.32 7.78 -11.34
CA THR A 360 -33.79 9.07 -10.83
C THR A 360 -35.01 9.58 -11.60
N ASP A 361 -35.21 9.11 -12.83
CA ASP A 361 -36.41 9.31 -13.64
C ASP A 361 -37.09 7.95 -13.92
N PRO A 362 -38.33 7.71 -13.43
CA PRO A 362 -39.07 6.47 -13.63
C PRO A 362 -39.36 6.11 -15.10
N ALA A 363 -39.31 7.07 -16.02
CA ALA A 363 -39.52 6.84 -17.45
C ALA A 363 -38.22 6.48 -18.21
N SER A 364 -37.07 6.58 -17.54
CA SER A 364 -35.77 6.36 -18.16
C SER A 364 -35.44 4.88 -18.28
N THR A 365 -34.88 4.48 -19.42
CA THR A 365 -34.25 3.15 -19.60
C THR A 365 -32.72 3.27 -19.54
N ASP A 366 -32.22 4.35 -18.95
CA ASP A 366 -30.78 4.60 -18.81
C ASP A 366 -30.16 3.53 -17.91
N SER A 367 -28.98 3.06 -18.31
CA SER A 367 -28.18 2.05 -17.61
C SER A 367 -26.72 2.44 -17.74
N LEU A 368 -26.02 2.39 -16.62
CA LEU A 368 -24.58 2.60 -16.61
C LEU A 368 -23.89 1.28 -16.97
N GLU A 369 -23.20 1.28 -18.11
CA GLU A 369 -22.33 0.17 -18.49
C GLU A 369 -20.87 0.47 -18.12
N LEU A 370 -20.27 -0.43 -17.34
CA LEU A 370 -18.86 -0.41 -16.97
C LEU A 370 -18.09 -1.53 -17.69
N TYR A 371 -16.81 -1.29 -17.95
CA TYR A 371 -15.92 -2.36 -18.39
C TYR A 371 -15.75 -3.43 -17.30
N SER A 372 -15.68 -4.70 -17.70
CA SER A 372 -15.36 -5.83 -16.81
C SER A 372 -13.90 -6.27 -16.95
N SER A 373 -13.56 -7.42 -16.34
CA SER A 373 -12.23 -8.05 -16.44
C SER A 373 -11.92 -8.53 -17.86
N TYR A 374 -12.91 -8.60 -18.75
CA TYR A 374 -12.74 -8.93 -20.17
C TYR A 374 -12.04 -7.82 -20.96
N SER A 375 -11.96 -6.60 -20.42
CA SER A 375 -11.20 -5.50 -21.02
C SER A 375 -9.91 -5.28 -20.24
N HIS A 376 -8.79 -5.84 -20.71
CA HIS A 376 -7.51 -5.77 -19.99
C HIS A 376 -7.08 -4.34 -19.64
N GLU A 377 -7.31 -3.36 -20.53
CA GLU A 377 -6.90 -1.97 -20.34
C GLU A 377 -7.87 -1.17 -19.47
N PHE A 378 -9.18 -1.50 -19.49
CA PHE A 378 -10.23 -0.69 -18.85
C PHE A 378 -10.94 -1.40 -17.70
N ALA A 379 -10.48 -2.59 -17.31
CA ALA A 379 -11.02 -3.33 -16.19
C ALA A 379 -10.97 -2.49 -14.90
N PRO A 380 -11.94 -2.68 -13.98
CA PRO A 380 -11.90 -2.06 -12.67
C PRO A 380 -10.56 -2.36 -11.98
N SER A 381 -9.94 -1.33 -11.43
CA SER A 381 -8.66 -1.48 -10.73
C SER A 381 -8.71 -0.76 -9.39
N LEU A 382 -8.05 -1.34 -8.41
CA LEU A 382 -7.75 -0.70 -7.14
C LEU A 382 -6.28 -0.30 -7.20
N SER A 383 -5.99 1.00 -7.16
CA SER A 383 -4.64 1.50 -6.94
C SER A 383 -4.42 1.70 -5.45
N VAL A 384 -3.25 1.31 -4.96
CA VAL A 384 -2.83 1.50 -3.58
C VAL A 384 -1.43 2.10 -3.60
N SER A 385 -1.24 3.22 -2.93
CA SER A 385 0.05 3.85 -2.69
C SER A 385 0.41 3.70 -1.21
N VAL A 386 1.69 3.51 -0.91
CA VAL A 386 2.18 3.27 0.45
C VAL A 386 3.36 4.18 0.77
N THR A 387 3.57 4.41 2.06
CA THR A 387 4.65 5.24 2.58
C THR A 387 5.21 4.65 3.87
N ASP A 388 6.50 4.82 4.10
CA ASP A 388 7.15 4.56 5.39
C ASP A 388 7.48 5.87 6.13
N ASP A 389 6.99 7.02 5.66
CA ASP A 389 7.10 8.29 6.39
C ASP A 389 6.36 8.17 7.72
N LYS A 390 7.13 8.11 8.81
CA LYS A 390 6.62 7.97 10.18
C LYS A 390 5.55 8.99 10.56
N ASN A 391 5.63 10.21 10.02
CA ASN A 391 4.64 11.25 10.29
C ASN A 391 3.34 10.98 9.56
N MET A 392 3.41 10.54 8.29
CA MET A 392 2.22 10.19 7.53
C MET A 392 1.53 8.95 8.11
N THR A 393 2.32 7.93 8.50
CA THR A 393 1.81 6.76 9.22
C THR A 393 1.06 7.15 10.49
N ALA A 394 1.64 8.04 11.30
CA ALA A 394 1.00 8.52 12.52
C ALA A 394 -0.30 9.30 12.25
N ILE A 395 -0.33 10.14 11.21
CA ILE A 395 -1.55 10.85 10.80
C ILE A 395 -2.64 9.86 10.36
N ARG A 396 -2.29 8.82 9.59
CA ARG A 396 -3.23 7.79 9.14
C ARG A 396 -3.81 7.00 10.32
N GLU A 397 -2.99 6.63 11.30
CA GLU A 397 -3.47 6.05 12.56
C GLU A 397 -4.43 7.00 13.28
N ALA A 398 -4.06 8.26 13.44
CA ALA A 398 -4.89 9.25 14.12
C ALA A 398 -6.26 9.45 13.44
N ILE A 399 -6.33 9.41 12.10
CA ILE A 399 -7.58 9.50 11.34
C ILE A 399 -8.53 8.35 11.69
N MET A 400 -8.01 7.13 11.86
CA MET A 400 -8.82 5.95 12.19
C MET A 400 -9.41 6.01 13.60
N GLU A 401 -8.75 6.73 14.51
CA GLU A 401 -9.17 6.92 15.90
C GLU A 401 -10.01 8.19 16.11
N LEU A 402 -10.21 9.01 15.06
CA LEU A 402 -11.12 10.14 15.14
C LEU A 402 -12.55 9.64 15.38
N LYS A 403 -13.17 10.14 16.45
CA LYS A 403 -14.59 9.93 16.71
C LYS A 403 -15.42 10.64 15.63
N GLY A 404 -16.49 9.99 15.16
CA GLY A 404 -17.31 10.45 14.05
C GLY A 404 -17.01 9.66 12.77
N ASN A 405 -17.46 8.42 12.73
CA ASN A 405 -17.70 7.77 11.45
C ASN A 405 -18.93 8.43 10.83
N ASN A 406 -18.95 8.65 9.51
CA ASN A 406 -20.16 9.07 8.79
C ASN A 406 -21.30 7.99 8.84
N SER A 407 -21.27 7.08 9.82
CA SER A 407 -22.37 6.25 10.29
C SER A 407 -23.07 6.97 11.45
N SER A 408 -24.37 7.17 11.30
CA SER A 408 -25.27 7.85 12.23
C SER A 408 -25.01 7.57 13.73
N PHE A 409 -24.94 8.64 14.52
CA PHE A 409 -25.09 8.72 15.99
C PHE A 409 -23.89 8.41 16.90
N ASP A 410 -22.67 8.85 16.55
CA ASP A 410 -21.69 9.14 17.61
C ASP A 410 -22.18 10.36 18.40
N ASN A 411 -22.84 10.10 19.53
CA ASN A 411 -23.25 11.13 20.48
C ASN A 411 -22.02 11.68 21.19
N VAL A 412 -21.58 12.87 20.79
CA VAL A 412 -20.40 13.49 21.39
C VAL A 412 -20.82 14.30 22.61
N THR A 413 -20.36 13.88 23.78
CA THR A 413 -20.64 14.50 25.09
C THR A 413 -19.39 15.07 25.77
N SER A 414 -18.23 14.97 25.12
CA SER A 414 -16.93 15.40 25.65
C SER A 414 -16.09 16.02 24.56
N ASP A 415 -15.11 16.84 24.95
CA ASP A 415 -14.21 17.53 24.02
C ASP A 415 -13.55 16.57 23.01
N LEU A 416 -13.39 17.05 21.78
CA LEU A 416 -12.71 16.35 20.72
C LEU A 416 -11.20 16.35 20.96
N PRO A 417 -10.47 15.32 20.51
CA PRO A 417 -9.03 15.25 20.72
C PRO A 417 -8.32 16.40 20.02
N SER A 418 -7.39 17.04 20.74
CA SER A 418 -6.48 18.06 20.19
C SER A 418 -5.13 17.47 19.77
N SER A 419 -4.87 16.21 20.13
CA SER A 419 -3.64 15.49 19.77
C SER A 419 -3.83 13.99 19.86
N TYR A 420 -2.97 13.26 19.15
CA TYR A 420 -2.87 11.80 19.19
C TYR A 420 -1.39 11.39 19.26
N ILE A 421 -1.08 10.28 19.94
CA ILE A 421 0.26 9.70 19.96
C ILE A 421 0.14 8.33 19.28
N ALA A 422 0.82 8.18 18.15
CA ALA A 422 0.81 6.97 17.35
C ALA A 422 1.63 5.84 17.98
N GLU A 423 1.44 4.62 17.50
CA GLU A 423 2.17 3.43 17.98
C GLU A 423 3.69 3.59 17.79
N ASN A 424 4.10 4.31 16.75
CA ASN A 424 5.50 4.63 16.46
C ASN A 424 6.08 5.76 17.34
N GLY A 425 5.29 6.33 18.25
CA GLY A 425 5.68 7.40 19.16
C GLY A 425 5.58 8.83 18.61
N GLU A 426 5.24 9.01 17.33
CA GLU A 426 5.05 10.34 16.75
C GLU A 426 3.78 11.00 17.27
N ARG A 427 3.86 12.32 17.49
CA ARG A 427 2.75 13.12 17.98
C ARG A 427 2.04 13.80 16.81
N VAL A 428 0.76 13.52 16.67
CA VAL A 428 -0.13 14.22 15.75
C VAL A 428 -0.85 15.34 16.50
N THR A 429 -0.82 16.55 15.94
CA THR A 429 -1.64 17.67 16.41
C THR A 429 -2.92 17.70 15.60
N ILE A 430 -4.07 17.88 16.27
CA ILE A 430 -5.38 17.93 15.64
C ILE A 430 -5.97 19.31 15.88
N LYS A 431 -6.23 20.03 14.79
CA LYS A 431 -6.97 21.30 14.81
C LYS A 431 -8.33 21.09 14.19
N TRP A 432 -9.37 21.58 14.84
CA TRP A 432 -10.72 21.53 14.31
C TRP A 432 -11.06 22.84 13.60
N ASP A 433 -11.74 22.74 12.47
CA ASP A 433 -12.28 23.87 11.71
C ASP A 433 -13.76 23.59 11.45
N PHE A 434 -14.61 24.53 11.88
CA PHE A 434 -16.06 24.37 11.85
C PHE A 434 -16.71 25.62 11.28
N ASN A 435 -17.54 25.43 10.26
CA ASN A 435 -18.21 26.52 9.57
C ASN A 435 -19.65 26.69 10.11
N ASP A 436 -19.78 27.46 11.19
CA ASP A 436 -21.08 27.76 11.83
C ASP A 436 -21.72 29.06 11.28
N ASN A 437 -21.28 29.52 10.10
CA ASN A 437 -21.48 30.88 9.58
C ASN A 437 -22.92 31.22 9.12
N TYR A 438 -23.90 30.34 9.29
CA TYR A 438 -25.27 30.57 8.80
C TYR A 438 -26.33 30.73 9.89
N SER A 439 -25.96 30.73 11.18
CA SER A 439 -26.92 31.07 12.24
C SER A 439 -26.92 32.57 12.56
N LEU A 440 -28.11 33.20 12.55
CA LEU A 440 -28.28 34.63 12.89
C LEU A 440 -27.69 34.97 14.27
N GLY A 441 -27.70 34.01 15.20
CA GLY A 441 -27.13 34.17 16.55
C GLY A 441 -25.60 34.27 16.59
N ASN A 442 -24.89 33.63 15.65
CA ASN A 442 -23.43 33.77 15.51
C ASN A 442 -23.06 35.09 14.83
N ILE A 443 -23.82 35.50 13.80
CA ILE A 443 -23.62 36.77 13.08
C ILE A 443 -23.81 37.98 14.00
N LEU A 444 -24.74 37.87 14.97
CA LEU A 444 -25.04 38.91 15.94
C LEU A 444 -24.22 38.81 17.24
N GLY A 445 -23.26 37.87 17.34
CA GLY A 445 -22.35 37.73 18.48
C GLY A 445 -22.97 37.17 19.77
N PHE A 446 -24.16 36.56 19.71
CA PHE A 446 -24.90 36.06 20.87
C PHE A 446 -24.64 34.58 21.18
N ARG A 447 -23.94 33.84 20.32
CA ARG A 447 -23.62 32.42 20.52
C ARG A 447 -22.13 32.14 20.25
N LYS A 448 -21.54 31.26 21.07
CA LYS A 448 -20.20 30.71 20.83
C LYS A 448 -20.31 29.58 19.79
N SER A 449 -19.30 29.45 18.93
CA SER A 449 -19.18 28.30 18.02
C SER A 449 -19.34 26.99 18.79
N VAL A 450 -20.11 26.05 18.25
CA VAL A 450 -20.38 24.74 18.90
C VAL A 450 -19.07 23.94 19.11
N ILE A 451 -18.05 24.18 18.29
CA ILE A 451 -16.70 23.63 18.45
C ILE A 451 -15.67 24.74 18.34
N THR A 452 -14.65 24.72 19.21
CA THR A 452 -13.45 25.55 19.09
C THR A 452 -12.35 24.86 18.30
N ASN A 453 -11.35 25.62 17.83
CA ASN A 453 -10.23 25.04 17.07
C ASN A 453 -9.40 24.01 17.84
N SER A 454 -9.43 24.03 19.18
CA SER A 454 -8.76 23.05 20.03
C SER A 454 -9.61 21.80 20.32
N GLY A 455 -10.80 21.68 19.72
CA GLY A 455 -11.71 20.57 19.94
C GLY A 455 -12.64 20.73 21.15
N GLN A 456 -12.57 21.86 21.87
CA GLN A 456 -13.50 22.12 22.97
C GLN A 456 -14.94 22.24 22.42
N ILE A 457 -15.86 21.48 22.99
CA ILE A 457 -17.27 21.49 22.61
C ILE A 457 -18.02 22.49 23.49
N ASN A 458 -18.78 23.37 22.86
CA ASN A 458 -19.78 24.21 23.50
C ASN A 458 -21.16 23.59 23.19
N PRO A 459 -21.64 22.65 24.02
CA PRO A 459 -22.88 21.93 23.75
C PRO A 459 -24.09 22.90 23.63
N PRO A 460 -25.12 22.53 22.85
CA PRO A 460 -26.39 23.24 22.88
C PRO A 460 -26.95 23.30 24.31
N ALA A 461 -27.64 24.39 24.64
CA ALA A 461 -28.32 24.48 25.92
C ALA A 461 -29.32 23.33 26.06
N PHE A 462 -29.58 22.86 27.29
CA PHE A 462 -30.39 21.66 27.56
C PHE A 462 -31.82 21.65 26.98
N PHE A 463 -32.35 22.81 26.59
CA PHE A 463 -33.66 22.98 25.96
C PHE A 463 -33.61 23.02 24.43
N GLU A 464 -32.42 23.01 23.83
CA GLU A 464 -32.21 22.90 22.39
C GLU A 464 -32.09 21.44 21.98
N ASP A 465 -32.50 21.14 20.74
CA ASP A 465 -32.30 19.82 20.16
C ASP A 465 -30.81 19.54 19.93
N ALA A 466 -30.46 18.25 19.89
CA ALA A 466 -29.12 17.81 19.49
C ALA A 466 -28.78 18.38 18.11
N LYS A 467 -27.53 18.83 17.92
CA LYS A 467 -27.08 19.44 16.67
C LYS A 467 -26.19 18.49 15.91
N THR A 468 -26.64 18.07 14.73
CA THR A 468 -25.77 17.41 13.75
C THR A 468 -24.96 18.46 13.01
N ILE A 469 -23.65 18.27 13.00
CA ILE A 469 -22.70 19.20 12.40
C ILE A 469 -21.70 18.46 11.52
N GLN A 470 -21.11 19.18 10.57
CA GLN A 470 -19.95 18.73 9.79
C GLN A 470 -18.74 19.57 10.17
N ALA A 471 -17.71 18.94 10.73
CA ALA A 471 -16.46 19.58 11.12
C ALA A 471 -15.30 19.06 10.28
N LYS A 472 -14.27 19.89 10.08
CA LYS A 472 -13.03 19.52 9.41
C LYS A 472 -11.92 19.36 10.46
N ALA A 473 -11.40 18.15 10.62
CA ALA A 473 -10.19 17.89 11.38
C ALA A 473 -8.96 18.09 10.47
N ILE A 474 -8.01 18.92 10.91
CA ILE A 474 -6.73 19.16 10.27
C ILE A 474 -5.67 18.50 11.15
N LEU A 475 -5.06 17.42 10.66
CA LEU A 475 -4.10 16.61 11.39
C LEU A 475 -2.70 16.88 10.84
N SER A 476 -1.76 17.20 11.73
CA SER A 476 -0.38 17.53 11.35
C SER A 476 0.64 16.78 12.20
N SER A 477 1.68 16.26 11.55
CA SER A 477 2.87 15.66 12.18
C SER A 477 4.09 15.99 11.32
N GLY A 478 5.15 16.53 11.93
CA GLY A 478 6.30 17.05 11.18
C GLY A 478 5.88 18.08 10.12
N SER A 479 6.28 17.84 8.87
CA SER A 479 5.89 18.66 7.71
C SER A 479 4.63 18.17 6.98
N ARG A 480 4.03 17.06 7.42
CA ARG A 480 2.86 16.44 6.78
C ARG A 480 1.57 16.98 7.39
N THR A 481 0.54 17.12 6.57
CA THR A 481 -0.80 17.53 7.01
C THR A 481 -1.86 16.86 6.15
N LEU A 482 -2.94 16.39 6.78
CA LEU A 482 -4.14 15.88 6.12
C LEU A 482 -5.39 16.50 6.72
N GLU A 483 -6.43 16.61 5.90
CA GLU A 483 -7.74 17.11 6.32
C GLU A 483 -8.78 16.00 6.23
N ARG A 484 -9.67 15.92 7.22
CA ARG A 484 -10.78 14.96 7.27
C ARG A 484 -12.07 15.66 7.66
N PHE A 485 -13.11 15.49 6.84
CA PHE A 485 -14.46 15.90 7.22
C PHE A 485 -15.12 14.80 8.05
N VAL A 486 -15.73 15.21 9.15
CA VAL A 486 -16.41 14.35 10.11
C VAL A 486 -17.81 14.91 10.34
N THR A 487 -18.82 14.04 10.22
CA THR A 487 -20.19 14.37 10.62
C THR A 487 -20.46 13.78 12.00
N MET A 488 -20.92 14.59 12.94
CA MET A 488 -21.17 14.18 14.32
C MET A 488 -22.42 14.84 14.88
N THR A 489 -23.02 14.25 15.92
CA THR A 489 -24.17 14.83 16.61
C THR A 489 -23.78 15.22 18.04
N ILE A 490 -23.90 16.50 18.34
CA ILE A 490 -23.56 17.07 19.65
C ILE A 490 -24.82 17.12 20.50
N GLN A 491 -24.75 16.45 21.66
CA GLN A 491 -25.87 16.38 22.60
C GLN A 491 -25.97 17.66 23.45
N PRO A 492 -27.18 18.04 23.88
CA PRO A 492 -27.37 19.15 24.81
C PRO A 492 -26.71 18.88 26.18
N GLU A 493 -26.47 19.94 26.96
CA GLU A 493 -25.97 19.82 28.34
C GLU A 493 -26.94 19.02 29.24
N PHE A 494 -26.70 17.72 29.43
CA PHE A 494 -27.33 16.96 30.52
C PHE A 494 -26.55 17.16 31.81
N GLY A 495 -27.06 17.96 32.75
CA GLY A 495 -26.39 18.07 34.06
C GLY A 495 -26.69 19.22 35.02
N VAL A 496 -27.86 19.85 35.03
CA VAL A 496 -28.26 20.67 36.20
C VAL A 496 -29.62 20.22 36.73
N PRO A 497 -29.72 19.64 37.94
CA PRO A 497 -31.00 19.35 38.58
C PRO A 497 -31.84 20.63 38.67
N ASN A 498 -32.98 20.60 37.96
CA ASN A 498 -34.15 21.46 38.04
C ASN A 498 -34.14 22.63 39.04
N ARG A 499 -33.81 23.83 38.54
CA ARG A 499 -34.46 25.07 39.01
C ARG A 499 -35.48 25.63 38.02
N LEU A 500 -35.51 25.14 36.78
CA LEU A 500 -36.33 25.70 35.69
C LEU A 500 -37.39 24.74 35.13
N GLN A 501 -37.45 23.47 35.56
CA GLN A 501 -38.55 22.56 35.20
C GLN A 501 -39.90 23.11 35.67
N ILE A 502 -39.92 23.75 36.84
CA ILE A 502 -41.09 24.45 37.38
C ILE A 502 -41.60 25.51 36.40
N LEU A 503 -40.71 26.14 35.63
CA LEU A 503 -41.09 27.15 34.62
C LEU A 503 -41.54 26.52 33.30
N LYS A 504 -40.99 25.36 32.92
CA LYS A 504 -41.43 24.63 31.72
C LYS A 504 -42.82 24.01 31.92
N ASP A 505 -43.06 23.42 33.08
CA ASP A 505 -44.38 22.90 33.46
C ASP A 505 -45.41 24.04 33.64
N ALA A 506 -44.97 25.25 33.99
CA ALA A 506 -45.84 26.43 34.08
C ALA A 506 -46.15 27.11 32.73
N VAL A 507 -45.34 26.89 31.69
CA VAL A 507 -45.50 27.52 30.37
C VAL A 507 -46.07 26.55 29.33
N LEU A 508 -45.87 25.24 29.51
CA LEU A 508 -46.32 24.18 28.59
C LEU A 508 -47.35 23.22 29.21
N GLY A 509 -47.95 23.56 30.35
CA GLY A 509 -49.13 22.85 30.85
C GLY A 509 -50.30 22.97 29.87
N ASP A 510 -51.08 21.88 29.75
CA ASP A 510 -52.31 21.75 28.95
C ASP A 510 -53.16 23.03 28.77
#